data_AF-A0A5D4SSR0-F1
#
_entry.id   AF-A0A5D4SSR0-F1
#
_cell.length_a   1.000
_cell.length_b   1.000
_cell.length_c   1.000
_cell.angle_alpha   90.00
_cell.angle_beta   90.00
_cell.angle_gamma   90.00
#
_symmetry.space_group_name_H-M   'P 1'
#
loop_
_entity.id
_entity.type
_entity.pdbx_description
1 polymer ?
#
loop_
_entity_poly.entity_id
_entity_poly.type
_entity_poly.pdbx_seq_one_letter_code
_entity_poly.pdbx_strand_id
1 'polypeptide(L)'
;MKSALQNISIKFNNINITSMAANSGIFTGDNTQSGWQVNRKDNTGFGSVTGSQNVSAYNVNIVDDSDFMDAFFYRIEVEEEQGQEHDSQDL
;
A
#
# COMPACT_ATOMS: atom_id res chain seq x y z
N MET A 1 21.69 -33.95 -11.65
CA MET A 1 20.52 -34.37 -10.85
C MET A 1 19.69 -33.13 -10.57
N LYS A 2 18.43 -33.06 -11.04
CA LYS A 2 17.51 -31.98 -10.67
C LYS A 2 17.15 -32.17 -9.19
N SER A 3 17.53 -31.21 -8.34
CA SER A 3 17.00 -31.13 -6.98
C SER A 3 15.47 -31.09 -7.06
N ALA A 4 14.78 -31.97 -6.34
CA ALA A 4 13.35 -31.87 -6.19
C ALA A 4 13.06 -30.54 -5.49
N LEU A 5 12.44 -29.60 -6.22
CA LEU A 5 11.96 -28.34 -5.66
C LEU A 5 11.08 -28.69 -4.45
N GLN A 6 11.51 -28.28 -3.26
CA GLN A 6 10.72 -28.43 -2.06
C GLN A 6 9.43 -27.63 -2.27
N ASN A 7 8.29 -28.32 -2.28
CA ASN A 7 6.99 -27.66 -2.32
C ASN A 7 6.82 -26.85 -1.02
N ILE A 8 7.02 -25.53 -1.10
CA ILE A 8 6.66 -24.62 -0.02
C ILE A 8 5.14 -24.63 0.10
N SER A 9 4.63 -25.14 1.22
CA SER A 9 3.20 -25.15 1.52
C SER A 9 2.91 -24.18 2.66
N ILE A 10 2.41 -23.00 2.31
CA ILE A 10 1.97 -22.01 3.28
C ILE A 10 0.47 -22.21 3.47
N LYS A 11 0.07 -22.67 4.66
CA LYS A 11 -1.34 -22.88 5.03
C LYS A 11 -1.67 -22.03 6.25
N PHE A 12 -2.52 -21.04 6.06
CA PHE A 12 -3.11 -20.30 7.15
C PHE A 12 -4.42 -20.98 7.55
N ASN A 13 -4.62 -21.22 8.84
CA ASN A 13 -5.93 -21.66 9.33
C ASN A 13 -6.94 -20.51 9.22
N ASN A 14 -6.53 -19.29 9.58
CA ASN A 14 -7.29 -18.06 9.40
C ASN A 14 -6.34 -16.87 9.26
N ILE A 15 -6.71 -15.90 8.42
CA ILE A 15 -6.16 -14.55 8.45
C ILE A 15 -7.33 -13.64 8.85
N ASN A 16 -7.36 -13.19 10.10
CA ASN A 16 -8.43 -12.34 10.60
C ASN A 16 -7.98 -10.89 10.62
N ILE A 17 -8.62 -10.07 9.80
CA ILE A 17 -8.31 -8.66 9.63
C ILE A 17 -9.49 -7.86 10.15
N THR A 18 -9.31 -7.22 11.29
CA THR A 18 -10.38 -6.49 11.97
C THR A 18 -10.48 -5.04 11.52
N SER A 19 -9.44 -4.51 10.88
CA SER A 19 -9.42 -3.17 10.30
C SER A 19 -8.27 -3.01 9.31
N MET A 20 -8.49 -2.20 8.28
CA MET A 20 -7.45 -1.70 7.38
C MET A 20 -7.69 -0.20 7.17
N ALA A 21 -6.62 0.56 6.94
CA ALA A 21 -6.69 1.97 6.60
C ALA A 21 -6.44 2.16 5.09
N ALA A 22 -6.51 3.40 4.62
CA ALA A 22 -6.05 3.70 3.26
C ALA A 22 -4.58 3.31 3.11
N ASN A 23 -4.19 3.00 1.86
CA ASN A 23 -2.83 2.60 1.54
C ASN A 23 -2.37 1.31 2.26
N SER A 24 -3.29 0.38 2.51
CA SER A 24 -3.00 -0.90 3.18
C SER A 24 -3.16 -2.07 2.22
N GLY A 25 -2.39 -3.13 2.44
CA GLY A 25 -2.50 -4.39 1.70
C GLY A 25 -2.03 -5.55 2.55
N ILE A 26 -2.48 -6.76 2.20
CA ILE A 26 -2.08 -8.01 2.86
C ILE A 26 -1.55 -8.91 1.77
N PHE A 27 -0.29 -9.32 1.91
CA PHE A 27 0.42 -10.08 0.89
C PHE A 27 0.98 -11.35 1.53
N THR A 28 0.83 -12.47 0.81
CA THR A 28 1.30 -13.79 1.26
C THR A 28 1.93 -14.54 0.09
N GLY A 29 2.96 -15.35 0.36
CA GLY A 29 3.75 -16.01 -0.68
C GLY A 29 4.77 -15.06 -1.30
N ASP A 30 5.37 -15.49 -2.42
CA ASP A 30 6.31 -14.67 -3.17
C ASP A 30 5.59 -13.49 -3.81
N ASN A 31 6.03 -12.28 -3.49
CA ASN A 31 5.35 -11.07 -3.93
C ASN A 31 6.33 -9.90 -4.09
N THR A 32 6.03 -9.02 -5.04
CA THR A 32 6.74 -7.77 -5.28
C THR A 32 5.70 -6.66 -5.47
N GLN A 33 5.79 -5.57 -4.71
CA GLN A 33 4.94 -4.38 -4.90
C GLN A 33 5.80 -3.20 -5.39
N SER A 34 6.05 -3.17 -6.69
CA SER A 34 6.76 -2.07 -7.35
C SER A 34 5.83 -0.90 -7.62
N GLY A 35 6.32 0.33 -7.52
CA GLY A 35 5.58 1.53 -7.93
C GLY A 35 4.38 1.87 -7.04
N TRP A 36 4.35 1.36 -5.81
CA TRP A 36 3.30 1.65 -4.85
C TRP A 36 3.35 3.13 -4.42
N GLN A 37 2.35 3.91 -4.84
CA GLN A 37 2.23 5.32 -4.48
C GLN A 37 0.79 5.62 -4.09
N VAL A 38 0.62 6.37 -3.00
CA VAL A 38 -0.66 6.97 -2.64
C VAL A 38 -0.46 8.45 -2.39
N ASN A 39 -1.32 9.22 -3.05
CA ASN A 39 -1.39 10.66 -2.95
C ASN A 39 -2.76 10.97 -2.37
N ARG A 40 -2.79 11.51 -1.16
CA ARG A 40 -4.05 11.73 -0.45
C ARG A 40 -3.99 13.01 0.35
N LYS A 41 -5.03 13.82 0.19
CA LYS A 41 -5.40 14.86 1.12
C LYS A 41 -6.71 14.45 1.76
N ASP A 42 -6.79 14.56 3.07
CA ASP A 42 -8.00 14.29 3.83
C ASP A 42 -8.39 15.52 4.62
N ASN A 43 -9.69 15.84 4.59
CA ASN A 43 -10.24 16.90 5.41
C ASN A 43 -11.47 16.38 6.15
N THR A 44 -11.22 15.72 7.27
CA THR A 44 -12.27 15.04 8.03
C THR A 44 -12.56 15.78 9.31
N GLY A 45 -13.80 16.21 9.49
CA GLY A 45 -14.21 16.91 10.72
C GLY A 45 -14.23 15.97 11.90
N PHE A 46 -14.99 14.89 11.79
CA PHE A 46 -15.07 13.89 12.85
C PHE A 46 -14.06 12.74 12.68
N GLY A 47 -13.56 12.52 11.46
CA GLY A 47 -12.68 11.38 11.18
C GLY A 47 -13.42 10.05 11.20
N SER A 48 -12.73 9.00 11.66
CA SER A 48 -13.22 7.62 11.60
C SER A 48 -13.41 7.04 13.00
N VAL A 49 -14.45 6.23 13.16
CA VAL A 49 -14.75 5.44 14.36
C VAL A 49 -14.89 3.99 13.94
N THR A 50 -13.95 3.15 14.37
CA THR A 50 -13.83 1.75 13.92
C THR A 50 -13.75 0.79 15.11
N GLY A 51 -14.06 -0.49 14.88
CA GLY A 51 -14.16 -1.48 15.95
C GLY A 51 -15.57 -1.62 16.52
N SER A 52 -15.69 -2.21 17.70
CA SER A 52 -16.99 -2.56 18.32
C SER A 52 -17.27 -1.72 19.57
N GLN A 53 -18.55 -1.55 19.90
CA GLN A 53 -19.01 -0.80 21.09
C GLN A 53 -18.61 0.68 21.08
N ASN A 54 -18.54 1.28 19.90
CA ASN A 54 -18.26 2.70 19.76
C ASN A 54 -19.50 3.53 20.08
N VAL A 55 -19.34 4.51 20.96
CA VAL A 55 -20.37 5.51 21.26
C VAL A 55 -19.80 6.88 20.96
N SER A 56 -20.52 7.63 20.15
CA SER A 56 -20.17 8.99 19.78
C SER A 56 -21.41 9.85 19.85
N ALA A 57 -21.39 10.90 20.66
CA ALA A 57 -22.55 11.74 20.93
C ALA A 57 -22.14 13.20 21.07
N TYR A 58 -23.04 14.10 20.64
CA TYR A 58 -22.90 15.56 20.73
C TYR A 58 -21.70 16.16 19.98
N ASN A 59 -21.20 15.51 18.94
CA ASN A 59 -20.11 16.05 18.13
C ASN A 59 -20.63 17.12 17.17
N VAL A 60 -19.97 18.27 17.20
CA VAL A 60 -20.10 19.31 16.18
C VAL A 60 -18.73 19.48 15.56
N ASN A 61 -18.64 19.29 14.25
CA ASN A 61 -17.38 19.39 13.53
C ASN A 61 -17.56 20.38 12.38
N ILE A 62 -16.65 21.34 12.26
CA ILE A 62 -16.58 22.25 11.14
C ILE A 62 -15.24 21.98 10.46
N VAL A 63 -15.32 21.85 9.16
CA VAL A 63 -14.16 21.69 8.29
C VAL A 63 -14.20 22.85 7.34
N ASP A 64 -13.25 23.77 7.49
CA ASP A 64 -13.08 24.90 6.60
C ASP A 64 -11.67 24.84 6.03
N ASP A 65 -11.60 24.83 4.71
CA ASP A 65 -10.36 24.73 3.96
C ASP A 65 -10.50 25.52 2.67
N SER A 66 -10.31 26.83 2.83
CA SER A 66 -10.50 27.82 1.79
C SER A 66 -9.17 28.11 1.09
N ASP A 67 -8.54 27.09 0.51
CA ASP A 67 -7.32 27.25 -0.28
C ASP A 67 -7.61 27.34 -1.79
N PHE A 68 -6.65 27.88 -2.55
CA PHE A 68 -6.73 27.97 -4.01
C PHE A 68 -6.38 26.62 -4.68
N MET A 69 -5.57 25.80 -4.02
CA MET A 69 -5.13 24.49 -4.49
C MET A 69 -4.94 23.55 -3.29
N ASP A 70 -5.74 22.49 -3.30
CA ASP A 70 -5.90 21.54 -2.19
C ASP A 70 -4.69 20.59 -2.02
N ALA A 71 -4.28 19.94 -3.11
CA ALA A 71 -3.05 19.15 -3.14
C ALA A 71 -2.49 19.03 -4.56
N PHE A 72 -1.16 19.09 -4.68
CA PHE A 72 -0.44 18.86 -5.93
C PHE A 72 0.46 17.65 -5.79
N PHE A 73 0.29 16.65 -6.66
CA PHE A 73 1.02 15.39 -6.60
C PHE A 73 1.74 15.13 -7.91
N TYR A 74 3.03 14.78 -7.82
CA TYR A 74 3.81 14.28 -8.94
C TYR A 74 4.19 12.81 -8.70
N ARG A 75 4.32 12.05 -9.79
CA ARG A 75 4.83 10.68 -9.77
C ARG A 75 6.30 10.71 -10.17
N ILE A 76 7.15 9.98 -9.44
CA ILE A 76 8.47 9.62 -9.95
C ILE A 76 8.29 8.24 -10.59
N GLU A 77 8.33 8.17 -11.92
CA GLU A 77 8.51 6.90 -12.62
C GLU A 77 9.99 6.59 -12.55
N VAL A 78 10.35 5.49 -11.89
CA VAL A 78 11.70 4.95 -12.03
C VAL A 78 11.71 4.29 -13.40
N GLU A 79 12.41 4.88 -14.36
CA GLU A 79 12.76 4.19 -15.61
C GLU A 79 13.53 2.94 -15.19
N GLU A 80 12.98 1.75 -15.48
CA GLU A 80 13.74 0.52 -15.34
C GLU A 80 14.91 0.61 -16.33
N GLU A 81 16.13 0.84 -15.82
CA GLU A 81 17.33 0.65 -16.62
C GLU A 81 17.29 -0.78 -17.17
N GLN A 82 17.09 -0.91 -18.49
CA GLN A 82 17.36 -2.16 -19.18
C GLN A 82 18.81 -2.49 -18.91
N GLY A 83 19.06 -3.49 -18.06
CA GLY A 83 20.39 -4.01 -17.80
C GLY A 83 21.06 -4.33 -19.13
N GLN A 84 22.05 -3.51 -19.51
CA GLN A 84 22.96 -3.87 -20.56
C GLN A 84 23.75 -5.08 -20.06
N GLU A 85 23.42 -6.27 -20.56
CA GLU A 85 24.39 -7.37 -20.62
C GLU A 85 25.52 -6.93 -21.56
N HIS A 86 26.47 -6.19 -21.02
CA HIS A 86 27.80 -6.10 -21.55
C HIS A 86 28.57 -7.29 -20.96
N ASP A 87 28.36 -8.47 -21.52
CA ASP A 87 29.34 -9.55 -21.38
C ASP A 87 30.16 -9.64 -22.66
N SER A 88 31.38 -9.14 -22.49
CA SER A 88 32.54 -9.10 -23.37
C SER A 88 32.66 -10.38 -24.22
N GLN A 89 32.51 -10.24 -25.53
CA GLN A 89 33.20 -11.13 -26.46
C GLN A 89 34.66 -10.69 -26.54
N ASP A 90 35.45 -11.10 -25.55
CA ASP A 90 36.90 -11.15 -25.68
C ASP A 90 37.30 -12.54 -26.20
N LEU A 91 37.56 -12.57 -27.51
CA LEU A 91 38.38 -13.51 -28.31
C LEU A 91 38.02 -15.01 -28.35
#